data_AF-A1K834-F1
#
_entry.id   AF-A1K834-F1
#
_cell.length_a   1.000
_cell.length_b   1.000
_cell.length_c   1.000
_cell.angle_alpha   90.00
_cell.angle_beta   90.00
_cell.angle_gamma   90.00
#
_symmetry.space_group_name_H-M   'P 1'
#
loop_
_entity.id
_entity.type
_entity.pdbx_description
1 polymer ?
#
loop_
_entity_poly.entity_id
_entity_poly.type
_entity_poly.pdbx_seq_one_letter_code
_entity_poly.pdbx_strand_id
1 'polypeptide(L)'
;MSLESRLAAIITLLSSSALRGATAAKTAALRAHLESARFAAADLPLPLRQALDQTLAGWEAVECHPASVSVDCRALVAAGPALH
;
A
#
# COMPACT_ATOMS: atom_id res chain seq x y z
N MET A 1 -4.97 -14.10 -9.52
CA MET A 1 -5.01 -12.65 -9.77
C MET A 1 -4.08 -12.32 -10.92
N SER A 2 -4.55 -11.57 -11.92
CA SER A 2 -3.73 -11.07 -13.03
C SER A 2 -2.72 -10.02 -12.54
N LEU A 3 -1.67 -9.75 -13.32
CA LEU A 3 -0.71 -8.67 -13.03
C LEU A 3 -1.42 -7.31 -12.88
N GLU A 4 -2.35 -7.01 -13.77
CA GLU A 4 -3.14 -5.76 -13.73
C GLU A 4 -3.88 -5.58 -12.39
N SER A 5 -4.55 -6.63 -11.92
CA SER A 5 -5.27 -6.59 -10.64
C SER A 5 -4.32 -6.39 -9.44
N ARG A 6 -3.08 -6.87 -9.53
CA ARG A 6 -2.06 -6.64 -8.50
C ARG A 6 -1.51 -5.22 -8.55
N LEU A 7 -1.23 -4.70 -9.74
CA LEU A 7 -0.78 -3.30 -9.89
C LEU A 7 -1.84 -2.32 -9.38
N ALA A 8 -3.13 -2.58 -9.66
CA ALA A 8 -4.23 -1.79 -9.11
C ALA A 8 -4.27 -1.85 -7.56
N ALA A 9 -4.06 -3.03 -6.97
CA ALA A 9 -3.97 -3.18 -5.52
C ALA A 9 -2.76 -2.44 -4.92
N ILE A 10 -1.58 -2.53 -5.55
CA ILE A 10 -0.37 -1.82 -5.15
C ILE A 10 -0.61 -0.31 -5.16
N ILE A 11 -1.15 0.24 -6.26
CA ILE A 11 -1.47 1.67 -6.38
C ILE A 11 -2.45 2.08 -5.28
N THR A 12 -3.51 1.31 -5.06
CA THR A 12 -4.52 1.61 -4.04
C THR A 12 -3.93 1.64 -2.62
N LEU A 13 -3.06 0.67 -2.30
CA LEU A 13 -2.38 0.61 -1.00
C LEU A 13 -1.38 1.74 -0.82
N LEU A 14 -0.62 2.09 -1.85
CA LEU A 14 0.30 3.24 -1.83
C LEU A 14 -0.47 4.54 -1.60
N SER A 15 -1.53 4.79 -2.38
CA SER A 15 -2.38 5.98 -2.22
C SER A 15 -3.04 6.02 -0.84
N SER A 16 -3.57 4.90 -0.36
CA SER A 16 -4.17 4.85 0.97
C SER A 16 -3.15 5.02 2.10
N SER A 17 -1.89 4.68 1.87
CA SER A 17 -0.81 4.89 2.85
C SER A 17 -0.30 6.32 2.82
N ALA A 18 -0.21 6.94 1.64
CA ALA A 18 0.13 8.35 1.50
C ALA A 18 -0.92 9.27 2.15
N LEU A 19 -2.21 8.95 1.98
CA LEU A 19 -3.30 9.76 2.51
C LEU A 19 -3.54 9.59 4.01
N ARG A 20 -3.33 8.38 4.54
CA ARG A 20 -3.80 8.00 5.90
C ARG A 20 -2.72 7.35 6.76
N GLY A 21 -1.47 7.50 6.36
CA GLY A 21 -0.34 6.80 6.97
C GLY A 21 -0.29 5.32 6.62
N ALA A 22 0.93 4.80 6.65
CA ALA A 22 1.21 3.38 6.61
C ALA A 22 0.91 2.74 7.98
N THR A 23 0.21 1.61 7.96
CA THR A 23 0.01 0.76 9.14
C THR A 23 0.71 -0.57 8.89
N ALA A 24 1.02 -1.31 9.95
CA ALA A 24 1.66 -2.62 9.82
C ALA A 24 0.89 -3.54 8.85
N ALA A 25 -0.44 -3.53 8.88
CA ALA A 25 -1.29 -4.29 7.98
C ALA A 25 -1.19 -3.83 6.51
N LYS A 26 -1.23 -2.51 6.25
CA LYS A 26 -1.06 -1.97 4.89
C LYS A 26 0.32 -2.28 4.33
N THR A 27 1.36 -2.12 5.16
CA THR A 27 2.75 -2.40 4.79
C THR A 27 2.94 -3.87 4.47
N ALA A 28 2.43 -4.79 5.30
CA ALA A 28 2.50 -6.23 5.03
C ALA A 28 1.76 -6.63 3.74
N ALA A 29 0.53 -6.11 3.54
CA ALA A 29 -0.23 -6.37 2.32
C ALA A 29 0.48 -5.84 1.07
N LEU A 30 1.06 -4.63 1.15
CA LEU A 30 1.79 -4.02 0.04
C LEU A 30 3.03 -4.84 -0.32
N ARG A 31 3.83 -5.27 0.66
CA ARG A 31 5.01 -6.15 0.43
C ARG A 31 4.59 -7.44 -0.28
N ALA A 32 3.55 -8.11 0.22
CA ALA A 32 3.04 -9.35 -0.39
C ALA A 32 2.58 -9.15 -1.85
N HIS A 33 1.92 -8.02 -2.15
CA HIS A 33 1.51 -7.71 -3.52
C HIS A 33 2.69 -7.38 -4.43
N LEU A 34 3.70 -6.66 -3.94
CA LEU A 34 4.92 -6.32 -4.68
C LEU A 34 5.76 -7.58 -4.99
N GLU A 35 6.00 -8.43 -3.99
CA GLU A 35 6.69 -9.71 -4.18
C GLU A 35 5.95 -10.57 -5.21
N SER A 36 4.63 -10.70 -5.06
CA SER A 36 3.87 -11.52 -5.99
C SER A 36 3.81 -10.94 -7.40
N ALA A 37 3.79 -9.61 -7.55
CA ALA A 37 3.90 -8.96 -8.86
C ALA A 37 5.26 -9.22 -9.52
N ARG A 38 6.34 -9.23 -8.73
CA ARG A 38 7.69 -9.58 -9.20
C ARG A 38 7.78 -11.03 -9.71
N PHE A 39 7.16 -11.98 -9.01
CA PHE A 39 7.19 -13.40 -9.41
C PHE A 39 6.21 -13.75 -10.54
N ALA A 40 5.10 -13.02 -10.66
CA ALA A 40 4.03 -13.37 -11.59
C ALA A 40 4.35 -13.12 -13.06
N ALA A 41 5.46 -12.45 -13.39
CA ALA A 41 5.74 -12.05 -14.76
C ALA A 41 7.19 -12.27 -15.13
N ALA A 42 7.44 -13.44 -15.74
CA ALA A 42 8.69 -13.76 -16.41
C ALA A 42 9.08 -12.69 -17.45
N ASP A 43 8.08 -12.07 -18.10
CA ASP A 43 8.24 -11.10 -19.19
C ASP A 43 7.96 -9.63 -18.80
N LEU A 44 8.02 -9.29 -17.51
CA LEU A 44 7.92 -7.88 -17.10
C LEU A 44 9.06 -7.07 -17.75
N PRO A 45 8.76 -5.93 -18.43
CA PRO A 45 9.78 -5.03 -18.93
C PRO A 45 10.76 -4.64 -17.82
N LEU A 46 12.06 -4.62 -18.15
CA LEU A 46 13.12 -4.34 -17.19
C LEU A 46 12.86 -3.08 -16.32
N PRO A 47 12.41 -1.93 -16.87
CA PRO A 47 12.14 -0.74 -16.05
C PRO A 47 11.06 -0.96 -15.00
N LEU A 48 10.01 -1.73 -15.33
CA LEU A 48 8.91 -2.00 -14.40
C LEU A 48 9.36 -2.98 -13.30
N ARG A 49 10.20 -3.95 -13.64
CA ARG A 49 10.81 -4.85 -12.65
C ARG A 49 11.68 -4.09 -11.66
N GLN A 50 12.55 -3.21 -12.16
CA GLN A 50 13.38 -2.34 -11.32
C GLN A 50 12.54 -1.44 -10.41
N ALA A 51 11.44 -0.87 -10.93
CA ALA A 51 10.53 -0.06 -10.12
C ALA A 51 9.88 -0.88 -8.99
N LEU A 52 9.45 -2.12 -9.28
CA LEU A 52 8.89 -3.02 -8.26
C LEU A 52 9.92 -3.40 -7.20
N ASP A 53 11.15 -3.75 -7.60
CA ASP A 53 12.23 -4.10 -6.68
C ASP A 53 12.63 -2.92 -5.79
N GLN A 54 12.80 -1.73 -6.38
CA GLN A 54 13.11 -0.51 -5.62
C GLN A 54 12.00 -0.16 -4.64
N THR A 55 10.74 -0.28 -5.07
CA THR A 55 9.59 -0.03 -4.21
C THR A 55 9.56 -1.05 -3.07
N LEU A 56 9.75 -2.34 -3.35
CA LEU A 56 9.77 -3.38 -2.33
C LEU A 56 10.87 -3.13 -1.29
N ALA A 57 12.10 -2.85 -1.72
CA ALA A 57 13.21 -2.55 -0.83
C ALA A 57 12.92 -1.32 0.06
N GLY A 58 12.32 -0.27 -0.51
CA GLY A 58 11.90 0.91 0.25
C GLY A 58 10.85 0.57 1.31
N TRP A 59 9.87 -0.27 0.97
CA TRP A 59 8.80 -0.67 1.88
C TRP A 59 9.21 -1.74 2.89
N GLU A 60 10.24 -2.53 2.65
CA GLU A 60 10.86 -3.44 3.63
C GLU A 60 11.50 -2.68 4.80
N ALA A 61 12.11 -1.53 4.52
CA ALA A 61 12.71 -0.65 5.53
C ALA A 61 11.69 0.17 6.33
N VAL A 62 10.40 0.16 5.95
CA VAL A 62 9.35 0.87 6.69
C VAL A 62 9.04 0.13 7.99
N GLU A 63 9.43 0.73 9.12
CA GLU A 63 9.01 0.33 10.45
C GLU A 63 7.74 1.08 10.84
N CYS A 64 6.62 0.35 10.96
CA CYS A 64 5.39 0.91 11.51
C CYS A 64 5.40 0.79 13.03
N HIS A 65 5.05 1.88 13.73
CA HIS A 65 4.86 1.82 15.18
C HIS A 65 3.75 0.80 15.53
N PRO A 66 3.88 -0.03 16.58
CA PRO A 66 2.89 -1.07 16.91
C PRO A 66 1.49 -0.51 17.25
N ALA A 67 1.42 0.74 17.70
CA ALA A 67 0.17 1.46 17.93
C ALA A 67 -0.49 2.06 16.66
N SER A 68 0.12 1.89 15.48
CA SER A 68 -0.43 2.43 14.22
C SER A 68 -1.67 1.65 13.78
N VAL A 69 -2.84 2.24 14.04
CA VAL A 69 -4.14 1.71 13.61
C VAL A 69 -4.68 2.47 12.40
N SER A 70 -5.44 1.78 11.55
CA SER A 70 -6.12 2.45 10.43
C SER A 70 -7.28 3.26 10.99
N VAL A 71 -7.27 4.58 10.77
CA VAL A 71 -8.39 5.43 11.14
C VAL A 71 -9.49 5.29 10.09
N ASP A 72 -10.70 4.94 10.52
CA ASP A 72 -11.87 4.96 9.65
C ASP A 72 -12.30 6.42 9.40
N CYS A 73 -12.17 6.86 8.14
CA CYS A 73 -12.55 8.22 7.75
C CYS A 73 -14.04 8.50 7.94
N ARG A 74 -14.92 7.48 7.95
CA ARG A 74 -16.35 7.70 8.18
C ARG A 74 -16.61 8.24 9.59
N ALA A 75 -15.81 7.86 10.57
CA ALA A 75 -15.91 8.38 11.94
C ALA A 75 -15.51 9.86 12.03
N LEU A 76 -14.56 10.32 11.20
CA LEU A 76 -14.12 11.72 11.18
C LEU A 76 -15.13 12.66 10.52
N VAL A 77 -15.89 12.19 9.52
CA VAL A 77 -16.94 13.01 8.86
C VAL A 77 -18.16 13.19 9.76
N ALA A 78 -18.46 12.24 10.65
CA ALA A 78 -19.56 12.35 11.61
C ALA A 78 -19.30 13.38 12.73
N ALA A 79 -18.05 13.80 12.94
CA ALA A 79 -17.64 14.72 14.00
C ALA A 79 -17.54 16.18 13.54
N GLY A 80 -18.26 16.58 12.48
CA GLY A 80 -18.47 17.99 12.18
C GLY A 80 -19.32 18.62 13.30
N PRO A 81 -18.90 19.74 13.93
CA PRO A 81 -19.70 20.35 14.99
C PRO A 81 -20.98 20.88 14.37
N ALA A 82 -22.12 20.39 14.86
CA ALA A 82 -23.41 21.05 14.69
C ALA A 82 -23.33 22.38 15.47
N LEU A 83 -22.85 23.43 14.80
CA LEU A 83 -23.02 24.79 15.27
C LEU A 83 -24.48 25.17 15.04
N HIS A 84 -25.29 24.94 16.09
CA HIS A 84 -26.58 25.60 16.28
C HIS A 84 -26.37 26.96 16.93
#